data_AF-A0A2Z4K3F7-F1
#
_entry.id   AF-A0A2Z4K3F7-F1
#
_cell.length_a   1.000
_cell.length_b   1.000
_cell.length_c   1.000
_cell.angle_alpha   90.00
_cell.angle_beta   90.00
_cell.angle_gamma   90.00
#
_symmetry.space_group_name_H-M   'P 1'
#
loop_
_entity.id
_entity.type
_entity.pdbx_description
1 polymer ?
#
loop_
_entity_poly.entity_id
_entity_poly.type
_entity_poly.pdbx_seq_one_letter_code
_entity_poly.pdbx_strand_id
1 'polypeptide(L)'
;MSNAAQTITRPPFPPEASRDASLAEPTSVAPVPDSWNELREARDIQFDELTLANPPMPEPREPSWFSQMLRELFAWLGEVLSPIAGFFGESWPVMKWVLLALLVAFVLYLIARNVGLIARRRQMPKSAASEPEWQPSREESAALLEDADALAAQGRFDEATRLLLHRSVSQIAAARPDWVDPSSTARELAALPALPEGARTAFSAISQRVERSLFALRSLTSEDWDAARAAYADFVQAEIAQVSA
;
A
#
# COMPACT_ATOMS: atom_id res chain seq x y z
N MET A 1 36.61 -25.93 30.32
CA MET A 1 37.16 -25.53 29.01
C MET A 1 36.66 -24.12 28.73
N SER A 2 37.56 -23.15 28.73
CA SER A 2 37.29 -21.70 28.73
C SER A 2 36.71 -21.22 27.40
N ASN A 3 35.68 -20.38 27.46
CA ASN A 3 35.12 -19.69 26.31
C ASN A 3 35.68 -18.25 26.29
N ALA A 4 36.59 -17.96 25.36
CA ALA A 4 37.24 -16.67 25.25
C ALA A 4 36.36 -15.71 24.43
N ALA A 5 35.89 -14.64 25.05
CA ALA A 5 35.21 -13.54 24.37
C ALA A 5 36.21 -12.79 23.48
N GLN A 6 35.97 -12.78 22.16
CA GLN A 6 36.80 -12.05 21.20
C GLN A 6 36.32 -10.60 21.14
N THR A 7 37.05 -9.70 21.80
CA THR A 7 36.80 -8.25 21.77
C THR A 7 37.23 -7.68 20.42
N ILE A 8 36.28 -7.33 19.56
CA ILE A 8 36.54 -6.63 18.30
C ILE A 8 36.93 -5.18 18.63
N THR A 9 38.22 -4.85 18.49
CA THR A 9 38.72 -3.48 18.61
C THR A 9 38.45 -2.72 17.31
N ARG A 10 37.63 -1.66 17.36
CA ARG A 10 37.37 -0.76 16.22
C ARG A 10 38.59 0.17 16.03
N PRO A 11 39.17 0.30 14.82
CA PRO A 11 40.24 1.27 14.60
C PRO A 11 39.71 2.71 14.79
N PRO A 12 40.55 3.64 15.28
CA PRO A 12 40.15 5.03 15.44
C PRO A 12 39.81 5.67 14.08
N PHE A 13 38.71 6.42 14.02
CA PHE A 13 38.38 7.22 12.85
C PHE A 13 39.48 8.27 12.62
N PRO A 14 39.94 8.47 11.37
CA PRO A 14 40.85 9.57 11.07
C PRO A 14 40.17 10.91 11.40
N PRO A 15 40.91 11.92 11.90
CA PRO A 15 40.33 13.22 12.22
C PRO A 15 39.72 13.84 10.97
N GLU A 16 38.50 14.39 11.11
CA GLU A 16 37.76 15.05 10.03
C GLU A 16 38.64 16.09 9.34
N ALA A 17 39.17 15.75 8.17
CA ALA A 17 39.70 16.75 7.26
C ALA A 17 38.52 17.64 6.86
N SER A 18 38.57 18.89 7.30
CA SER A 18 37.66 20.00 7.01
C SER A 18 37.11 19.92 5.58
N ARG A 19 35.85 19.49 5.44
CA ARG A 19 35.09 19.60 4.20
C ARG A 19 34.61 21.05 4.03
N ASP A 20 35.55 21.93 3.71
CA ASP A 20 35.23 23.20 3.07
C ASP A 20 34.99 22.96 1.58
N ALA A 21 33.92 22.22 1.27
CA ALA A 21 33.43 22.09 -0.09
C ALA A 21 32.37 23.17 -0.32
N SER A 22 32.82 24.31 -0.85
CA SER A 22 31.97 25.29 -1.52
C SER A 22 31.00 24.56 -2.46
N LEU A 23 29.71 24.61 -2.14
CA LEU A 23 28.65 24.02 -2.96
C LEU A 23 28.46 24.87 -4.22
N ALA A 24 29.24 24.56 -5.26
CA ALA A 24 29.06 25.10 -6.60
C ALA A 24 27.81 24.50 -7.28
N GLU A 25 27.20 25.29 -8.17
CA GLU A 25 25.93 25.04 -8.87
C GLU A 25 25.77 23.64 -9.52
N PRO A 26 24.55 23.08 -9.59
CA PRO A 26 24.28 21.68 -9.91
C PRO A 26 24.45 21.29 -11.39
N THR A 27 25.10 22.11 -12.23
CA THR A 27 25.17 21.88 -13.69
C THR A 27 26.52 21.37 -14.20
N SER A 28 27.55 21.27 -13.36
CA SER A 28 28.74 20.50 -13.74
C SER A 28 28.60 19.08 -13.23
N VAL A 29 28.33 18.12 -14.13
CA VAL A 29 28.62 16.71 -13.83
C VAL A 29 30.15 16.65 -13.65
N ALA A 30 30.60 16.69 -12.40
CA ALA A 30 32.01 16.56 -12.10
C ALA A 30 32.52 15.25 -12.73
N PRO A 31 33.72 15.24 -13.34
CA PRO A 31 34.28 14.02 -13.87
C PRO A 31 34.32 12.99 -12.75
N VAL A 32 33.86 11.78 -13.07
CA VAL A 32 33.81 10.66 -12.13
C VAL A 32 35.21 10.53 -11.49
N PRO A 33 35.33 10.64 -10.16
CA PRO A 33 36.63 10.60 -9.50
C PRO A 33 37.33 9.27 -9.77
N ASP A 34 38.66 9.27 -9.84
CA ASP A 34 39.45 8.05 -10.09
C ASP A 34 39.16 6.94 -9.04
N SER A 35 38.80 7.32 -7.82
CA SER A 35 38.38 6.39 -6.76
C SER A 35 37.12 5.58 -7.12
N TRP A 36 36.24 6.10 -7.98
CA TRP A 36 35.10 5.34 -8.48
C TRP A 36 35.55 4.24 -9.45
N ASN A 37 36.57 4.51 -10.27
CA ASN A 37 37.15 3.50 -11.15
C ASN A 37 37.87 2.41 -10.33
N GLU A 38 38.58 2.79 -9.26
CA GLU A 38 39.20 1.83 -8.33
C GLU A 38 38.14 0.91 -7.68
N LEU A 39 37.03 1.46 -7.18
CA LEU A 39 35.93 0.66 -6.63
C LEU A 39 35.25 -0.23 -7.68
N ARG A 40 35.16 0.24 -8.93
CA ARG A 40 34.63 -0.55 -10.05
C ARG A 40 35.58 -1.68 -10.47
N GLU A 41 36.86 -1.61 -10.15
CA GLU A 41 37.84 -2.63 -10.52
C GLU A 41 38.20 -3.57 -9.37
N ALA A 42 37.82 -3.22 -8.14
CA ALA A 42 37.97 -4.02 -6.94
C ALA A 42 37.05 -5.27 -6.98
N ARG A 43 37.59 -6.36 -7.54
CA ARG A 43 36.92 -7.67 -7.73
C ARG A 43 36.53 -8.37 -6.42
N ASP A 44 37.08 -7.95 -5.28
CA ASP A 44 36.75 -8.43 -3.94
C ASP A 44 35.45 -7.85 -3.39
N ILE A 45 35.01 -6.71 -3.93
CA ILE A 45 33.75 -6.03 -3.58
C ILE A 45 32.68 -6.28 -4.64
N GLN A 46 33.09 -6.64 -5.86
CA GLN A 46 32.18 -6.98 -6.94
C GLN A 46 31.80 -8.45 -6.90
N PHE A 47 30.50 -8.73 -7.00
CA PHE A 47 30.01 -10.08 -7.20
C PHE A 47 30.58 -10.63 -8.50
N ASP A 48 31.25 -11.78 -8.42
CA ASP A 48 31.73 -12.49 -9.60
C ASP A 48 30.53 -12.88 -10.47
N GLU A 49 30.67 -12.74 -11.78
CA GLU A 49 29.63 -13.15 -12.71
C GLU A 49 29.43 -14.65 -12.57
N LEU A 50 28.35 -15.07 -11.90
CA LEU A 50 28.01 -16.47 -11.73
C LEU A 50 27.73 -17.05 -13.12
N THR A 51 28.74 -17.65 -13.74
CA THR A 51 28.56 -18.52 -14.90
C THR A 51 27.73 -19.70 -14.45
N LEU A 52 26.41 -19.59 -14.59
CA LEU A 52 25.48 -20.69 -14.48
C LEU A 52 25.85 -21.66 -15.59
N ALA A 53 26.65 -22.68 -15.25
CA ALA A 53 26.84 -23.81 -16.15
C ALA A 53 25.44 -24.35 -16.46
N ASN A 54 25.02 -24.26 -17.73
CA ASN A 54 23.73 -24.81 -18.14
C ASN A 54 23.70 -26.27 -17.69
N PRO A 55 22.81 -26.65 -16.75
CA PRO A 55 22.74 -28.02 -16.31
C PRO A 55 22.48 -28.91 -17.54
N PRO A 56 23.09 -30.11 -17.62
CA PRO A 56 22.80 -31.02 -18.71
C PRO A 56 21.28 -31.23 -18.79
N MET A 57 20.72 -31.13 -19.99
CA MET A 57 19.28 -31.30 -20.19
C MET A 57 18.84 -32.62 -19.53
N PRO A 58 17.87 -32.60 -18.61
CA PRO A 58 17.41 -33.83 -17.98
C PRO A 58 16.85 -34.75 -19.06
N GLU A 59 17.29 -36.02 -19.07
CA GLU A 59 16.74 -37.02 -19.97
C GLU A 59 15.21 -37.14 -19.77
N PRO A 60 14.42 -37.40 -20.82
CA PRO A 60 12.98 -37.51 -20.71
C PRO A 60 12.63 -38.62 -19.72
N ARG A 61 12.17 -38.26 -18.52
CA ARG A 61 11.68 -39.22 -17.54
C ARG A 61 10.53 -40.00 -18.17
N GLU A 62 10.60 -41.33 -18.11
CA GLU A 62 9.50 -42.17 -18.57
C GLU A 62 8.20 -41.77 -17.84
N PRO A 63 7.08 -41.70 -18.56
CA PRO A 63 5.84 -41.23 -17.98
C PRO A 63 5.41 -42.14 -16.84
N SER A 64 5.40 -41.60 -15.61
CA SER A 64 4.82 -42.27 -14.45
C SER A 64 3.37 -42.68 -14.71
N TRP A 65 2.90 -43.74 -14.07
CA TRP A 65 1.50 -44.21 -14.16
C TRP A 65 0.48 -43.08 -13.95
N PHE A 66 0.79 -42.11 -13.08
CA PHE A 66 -0.07 -40.96 -12.82
C PHE A 66 -0.16 -40.03 -14.03
N SER A 67 0.96 -39.80 -14.71
CA SER A 67 0.98 -39.00 -15.95
C SER A 67 0.27 -39.72 -17.10
N GLN A 68 0.30 -41.05 -17.12
CA GLN A 68 -0.46 -41.84 -18.08
C GLN A 68 -1.97 -41.71 -17.82
N MET A 69 -2.40 -41.89 -16.57
CA MET A 69 -3.80 -41.70 -16.16
C MET A 69 -4.31 -40.28 -16.49
N LEU A 70 -3.52 -39.23 -16.20
CA LEU A 70 -3.89 -37.86 -16.54
C LEU A 70 -4.03 -37.66 -18.05
N ARG A 71 -3.12 -38.23 -18.86
CA ARG A 71 -3.23 -38.13 -20.32
C ARG A 71 -4.49 -38.79 -20.86
N GLU A 72 -4.84 -39.97 -20.36
CA GLU A 72 -6.08 -40.65 -20.74
C GLU A 72 -7.32 -39.84 -20.31
N LEU A 73 -7.30 -39.27 -19.10
CA LEU A 73 -8.37 -38.39 -18.62
C LEU A 73 -8.52 -37.14 -19.50
N PHE A 74 -7.42 -36.47 -19.87
CA PHE A 74 -7.44 -35.29 -20.73
C PHE A 74 -7.84 -35.64 -22.17
N ALA A 75 -7.47 -36.82 -22.67
CA ALA A 75 -7.92 -37.30 -23.98
C ALA A 75 -9.43 -37.49 -23.99
N TRP A 76 -9.97 -38.21 -23.00
CA TRP A 76 -11.41 -38.37 -22.81
C TRP A 76 -12.13 -37.02 -22.63
N LEU A 77 -11.58 -36.12 -21.80
CA LEU A 77 -12.16 -34.79 -21.59
C LEU A 77 -12.14 -33.98 -22.89
N GLY A 78 -11.07 -34.08 -23.67
CA GLY A 78 -10.95 -33.47 -24.98
C GLY A 78 -12.01 -33.98 -25.95
N GLU A 79 -12.28 -35.28 -25.98
CA GLU A 79 -13.35 -35.87 -26.81
C GLU A 79 -14.75 -35.37 -26.40
N VAL A 80 -15.01 -35.29 -25.09
CA VAL A 80 -16.30 -34.81 -24.56
C VAL A 80 -16.48 -33.30 -24.79
N LEU A 81 -15.43 -32.50 -24.65
CA LEU A 81 -15.48 -31.05 -24.85
C LEU A 81 -15.32 -30.64 -26.32
N SER A 82 -14.78 -31.50 -27.19
CA SER A 82 -14.60 -31.26 -28.63
C SER A 82 -15.84 -30.66 -29.32
N PRO A 83 -17.07 -31.20 -29.16
CA PRO A 83 -18.26 -30.61 -29.77
C PRO A 83 -18.57 -29.19 -29.26
N ILE A 84 -18.30 -28.92 -27.98
CA ILE A 84 -18.48 -27.60 -27.37
C ILE A 84 -17.40 -26.64 -27.90
N ALA A 85 -16.16 -27.09 -27.96
CA ALA A 85 -15.03 -26.34 -28.49
C ALA A 85 -15.19 -26.00 -29.97
N GLY A 86 -15.77 -26.90 -30.78
CA GLY A 86 -16.13 -26.61 -32.17
C GLY A 86 -17.17 -25.50 -32.30
N PHE A 87 -18.25 -25.57 -31.50
CA PHE A 87 -19.29 -24.55 -31.48
C PHE A 87 -18.79 -23.17 -31.01
N PHE A 88 -17.96 -23.14 -29.96
CA PHE A 88 -17.31 -21.90 -29.50
C PHE A 88 -16.23 -21.43 -30.47
N GLY A 89 -15.47 -22.32 -31.11
CA GLY A 89 -14.41 -21.99 -32.05
C GLY A 89 -14.95 -21.34 -33.32
N GLU A 90 -16.06 -21.82 -33.85
CA GLU A 90 -16.72 -21.24 -35.03
C GLU A 90 -17.37 -19.88 -34.72
N SER A 91 -17.93 -19.72 -33.50
CA SER A 91 -18.49 -18.46 -33.04
C SER A 91 -17.45 -17.49 -32.46
N TRP A 92 -16.21 -17.93 -32.21
CA TRP A 92 -15.14 -17.14 -31.59
C TRP A 92 -14.82 -15.82 -32.32
N PRO A 93 -14.72 -15.78 -33.67
CA PRO A 93 -14.44 -14.54 -34.37
C PRO A 93 -15.51 -13.47 -34.13
N VAL A 94 -16.78 -13.86 -33.95
CA VAL A 94 -17.88 -12.95 -33.64
C VAL A 94 -17.92 -12.64 -32.14
N MET A 95 -17.81 -13.67 -31.30
CA MET A 95 -17.85 -13.57 -29.84
C MET A 95 -16.79 -12.61 -29.31
N LYS A 96 -15.56 -12.65 -29.83
CA LYS A 96 -14.49 -11.74 -29.41
C LYS A 96 -14.81 -10.27 -29.69
N TRP A 97 -15.49 -9.98 -30.81
CA TRP A 97 -15.91 -8.62 -31.15
C TRP A 97 -17.10 -8.18 -30.33
N VAL A 98 -18.05 -9.08 -30.04
CA VAL A 98 -19.18 -8.82 -29.13
C VAL A 98 -18.67 -8.55 -27.71
N LEU A 99 -17.76 -9.37 -27.20
CA LEU A 99 -17.12 -9.19 -25.89
C LEU A 99 -16.31 -7.89 -25.84
N LEU A 100 -15.55 -7.58 -26.88
CA LEU A 100 -14.82 -6.31 -26.97
C LEU A 100 -15.79 -5.12 -27.02
N ALA A 101 -16.86 -5.20 -27.78
CA ALA A 101 -17.88 -4.16 -27.85
C ALA A 101 -18.59 -3.97 -26.51
N LEU A 102 -18.92 -5.05 -25.81
CA LEU A 102 -19.48 -5.02 -24.45
C LEU A 102 -18.50 -4.42 -23.45
N LEU A 103 -17.22 -4.80 -23.52
CA LEU A 103 -16.17 -4.24 -22.68
C LEU A 103 -16.03 -2.74 -22.89
N VAL A 104 -15.94 -2.30 -24.15
CA VAL A 104 -15.86 -0.88 -24.52
C VAL A 104 -17.12 -0.14 -24.06
N ALA A 105 -18.32 -0.70 -24.30
CA ALA A 105 -19.57 -0.11 -23.84
C ALA A 105 -19.64 -0.01 -22.31
N PHE A 106 -19.14 -1.01 -21.59
CA PHE A 106 -19.06 -1.01 -20.13
C PHE A 106 -18.11 0.06 -19.61
N VAL A 107 -16.92 0.19 -20.21
CA VAL A 107 -15.96 1.26 -19.88
C VAL A 107 -16.56 2.64 -20.17
N LEU A 108 -17.18 2.83 -21.33
CA LEU A 108 -17.88 4.08 -21.67
C LEU A 108 -19.02 4.38 -20.71
N TYR A 109 -19.78 3.37 -20.29
CA TYR A 109 -20.82 3.51 -19.27
C TYR A 109 -20.23 3.95 -17.92
N LEU A 110 -19.12 3.36 -17.48
CA LEU A 110 -18.44 3.78 -16.25
C LEU A 110 -17.92 5.21 -16.33
N ILE A 111 -17.33 5.60 -17.46
CA ILE A 111 -16.88 6.98 -17.70
C ILE A 111 -18.08 7.94 -17.67
N ALA A 112 -19.16 7.62 -18.38
CA ALA A 112 -20.34 8.46 -18.45
C ALA A 112 -21.12 8.52 -17.12
N ARG A 113 -21.04 7.47 -16.29
CA ARG A 113 -21.51 7.47 -14.90
C ARG A 113 -20.64 8.37 -14.03
N ASN A 114 -19.32 8.30 -14.16
CA ASN A 114 -18.37 9.04 -13.33
C ASN A 114 -18.34 10.54 -13.66
N VAL A 115 -18.53 10.92 -14.93
CA VAL A 115 -18.58 12.33 -15.37
C VAL A 115 -19.98 12.95 -15.16
N GLY A 116 -20.92 12.22 -14.53
CA GLY A 116 -22.28 12.71 -14.27
C GLY A 116 -23.15 12.90 -15.52
N LEU A 117 -22.70 12.44 -16.69
CA LEU A 117 -23.35 12.64 -17.99
C LEU A 117 -24.67 11.86 -18.11
N ILE A 118 -24.77 10.71 -17.43
CA ILE A 118 -25.97 9.85 -17.39
C ILE A 118 -26.83 10.12 -16.12
N ALA A 119 -26.27 10.73 -15.08
CA ALA A 119 -26.98 11.00 -13.83
C ALA A 119 -28.04 12.11 -13.94
N ARG A 120 -27.96 12.98 -14.97
CA ARG A 120 -28.82 14.17 -15.07
C ARG A 120 -30.20 13.95 -15.70
N ARG A 121 -30.54 12.72 -16.16
CA ARG A 121 -31.79 12.46 -16.92
C ARG A 121 -32.86 11.64 -16.19
N ARG A 122 -32.70 11.38 -14.89
CA ARG A 122 -33.68 10.63 -14.07
C ARG A 122 -34.32 11.42 -12.93
N GLN A 123 -34.14 12.73 -12.87
CA GLN A 123 -34.83 13.58 -11.90
C GLN A 123 -36.01 14.29 -12.57
N MET A 124 -37.15 13.60 -12.64
CA MET A 124 -38.47 14.23 -12.58
C MET A 124 -39.11 13.86 -11.24
N PRO A 125 -39.92 14.76 -10.66
CA PRO A 125 -39.95 14.97 -9.23
C PRO A 125 -40.92 14.01 -8.56
N LYS A 126 -40.43 13.26 -7.57
CA LYS A 126 -41.29 12.70 -6.53
C LYS A 126 -40.72 13.12 -5.19
N SER A 127 -41.34 14.19 -4.68
CA SER A 127 -41.46 14.57 -3.27
C SER A 127 -40.19 14.47 -2.42
N ALA A 128 -39.60 15.65 -2.18
CA ALA A 128 -39.08 16.09 -0.90
C ALA A 128 -38.86 14.99 0.16
N ALA A 129 -37.69 14.38 0.10
CA ALA A 129 -36.94 13.99 1.28
C ALA A 129 -35.48 14.22 0.90
N SER A 130 -34.86 15.19 1.56
CA SER A 130 -33.41 15.40 1.55
C SER A 130 -32.73 14.10 1.97
N GLU A 131 -32.18 13.34 1.02
CA GLU A 131 -31.18 12.34 1.36
C GLU A 131 -29.82 13.04 1.47
N PRO A 132 -29.14 12.90 2.61
CA PRO A 132 -27.91 13.62 2.88
C PRO A 132 -26.79 13.06 2.02
N GLU A 133 -25.95 13.99 1.57
CA GLU A 133 -24.54 13.75 1.25
C GLU A 133 -23.96 12.75 2.26
N TRP A 134 -23.34 11.67 1.76
CA TRP A 134 -22.74 10.64 2.62
C TRP A 134 -21.64 11.27 3.48
N GLN A 135 -22.04 11.67 4.68
CA GLN A 135 -21.18 11.94 5.82
C GLN A 135 -21.41 10.77 6.79
N PRO A 136 -20.38 10.07 7.25
CA PRO A 136 -20.56 9.11 8.33
C PRO A 136 -21.22 9.84 9.49
N SER A 137 -22.38 9.34 9.92
CA SER A 137 -23.13 9.97 11.00
C SER A 137 -22.30 9.92 12.29
N ARG A 138 -22.54 10.84 13.23
CA ARG A 138 -21.89 10.79 14.57
C ARG A 138 -22.08 9.43 15.25
N GLU A 139 -23.14 8.69 14.89
CA GLU A 139 -23.45 7.36 15.42
C GLU A 139 -22.51 6.27 14.88
N GLU A 140 -22.24 6.26 13.57
CA GLU A 140 -21.20 5.36 12.99
C GLU A 140 -19.81 5.68 13.53
N SER A 141 -19.59 6.95 13.91
CA SER A 141 -18.34 7.38 14.53
C SER A 141 -18.17 6.89 15.96
N ALA A 142 -19.26 6.75 16.71
CA ALA A 142 -19.26 6.21 18.05
C ALA A 142 -19.10 4.68 18.05
N ALA A 143 -19.81 3.98 17.17
CA ALA A 143 -19.76 2.52 17.06
C ALA A 143 -18.35 2.00 16.69
N LEU A 144 -17.64 2.70 15.81
CA LEU A 144 -16.27 2.32 15.43
C LEU A 144 -15.20 2.71 16.47
N LEU A 145 -15.50 3.65 17.37
CA LEU A 145 -14.65 3.91 18.54
C LEU A 145 -14.80 2.79 19.57
N GLU A 146 -16.01 2.22 19.69
CA GLU A 146 -16.28 1.04 20.52
C GLU A 146 -15.46 -0.18 20.10
N ASP A 147 -15.24 -0.39 18.79
CA ASP A 147 -14.37 -1.46 18.28
C ASP A 147 -12.90 -1.29 18.71
N ALA A 148 -12.38 -0.05 18.64
CA ALA A 148 -11.03 0.25 19.10
C ALA A 148 -10.89 0.01 20.61
N ASP A 149 -11.91 0.42 21.37
CA ASP A 149 -11.98 0.23 22.82
C ASP A 149 -12.06 -1.25 23.22
N ALA A 150 -12.84 -2.03 22.48
CA ALA A 150 -12.94 -3.47 22.68
C ALA A 150 -11.61 -4.18 22.43
N LEU A 151 -10.85 -3.75 21.41
CA LEU A 151 -9.48 -4.24 21.16
C LEU A 151 -8.53 -3.86 22.29
N ALA A 152 -8.59 -2.62 22.77
CA ALA A 152 -7.77 -2.17 23.90
C ALA A 152 -8.11 -2.92 25.20
N ALA A 153 -9.39 -3.23 25.45
CA ALA A 153 -9.83 -4.03 26.60
C ALA A 153 -9.28 -5.47 26.56
N GLN A 154 -8.99 -5.99 25.37
CA GLN A 154 -8.30 -7.29 25.19
C GLN A 154 -6.77 -7.19 25.31
N GLY A 155 -6.22 -6.01 25.61
CA GLY A 155 -4.78 -5.75 25.64
C GLY A 155 -4.13 -5.59 24.27
N ARG A 156 -4.92 -5.48 23.19
CA ARG A 156 -4.44 -5.36 21.79
C ARG A 156 -4.22 -3.90 21.41
N PHE A 157 -3.34 -3.21 22.13
CA PHE A 157 -3.11 -1.77 22.00
C PHE A 157 -2.56 -1.36 20.62
N ASP A 158 -1.69 -2.19 20.03
CA ASP A 158 -1.14 -1.97 18.69
C ASP A 158 -2.25 -1.91 17.63
N GLU A 159 -3.22 -2.80 17.75
CA GLU A 159 -4.32 -2.95 16.80
C GLU A 159 -5.38 -1.87 17.02
N ALA A 160 -5.72 -1.59 18.27
CA ALA A 160 -6.61 -0.49 18.63
C ALA A 160 -6.09 0.86 18.10
N THR A 161 -4.80 1.14 18.29
CA THR A 161 -4.16 2.38 17.82
C THR A 161 -4.10 2.44 16.29
N ARG A 162 -3.83 1.30 15.63
CA ARG A 162 -3.85 1.22 14.16
C ARG A 162 -5.24 1.48 13.58
N LEU A 163 -6.29 1.02 14.27
CA LEU A 163 -7.68 1.28 13.89
C LEU A 163 -7.99 2.78 13.95
N LEU A 164 -7.56 3.48 15.01
CA LEU A 164 -7.68 4.95 15.11
C LEU A 164 -6.93 5.67 13.99
N LEU A 165 -5.71 5.24 13.65
CA LEU A 165 -4.95 5.83 12.55
C LEU A 165 -5.67 5.67 11.21
N HIS A 166 -6.10 4.45 10.90
CA HIS A 166 -6.80 4.15 9.64
C HIS A 166 -8.08 5.00 9.50
N ARG A 167 -8.82 5.11 10.61
CA ARG A 167 -10.01 5.93 10.68
C ARG A 167 -9.73 7.41 10.45
N SER A 168 -8.68 7.93 11.08
CA SER A 168 -8.28 9.33 10.92
C SER A 168 -7.91 9.63 9.46
N VAL A 169 -7.21 8.71 8.77
CA VAL A 169 -6.93 8.82 7.33
C VAL A 169 -8.22 8.83 6.51
N SER A 170 -9.16 7.93 6.82
CA SER A 170 -10.46 7.88 6.13
C SER A 170 -11.28 9.16 6.31
N GLN A 171 -11.21 9.82 7.48
CA GLN A 171 -11.86 11.11 7.73
C GLN A 171 -11.23 12.23 6.89
N ILE A 172 -9.90 12.29 6.83
CA ILE A 172 -9.19 13.25 5.96
C ILE A 172 -9.58 13.02 4.49
N ALA A 173 -9.58 11.77 4.04
CA ALA A 173 -9.94 11.41 2.67
C ALA A 173 -11.41 11.72 2.35
N ALA A 174 -12.33 11.54 3.30
CA ALA A 174 -13.74 11.87 3.12
C ALA A 174 -13.96 13.39 3.03
N ALA A 175 -13.29 14.17 3.88
CA ALA A 175 -13.40 15.62 3.86
C ALA A 175 -12.76 16.21 2.60
N ARG A 176 -11.60 15.69 2.17
CA ARG A 176 -10.83 16.16 1.01
C ARG A 176 -10.13 15.00 0.30
N PRO A 177 -10.81 14.36 -0.68
CA PRO A 177 -10.25 13.24 -1.43
C PRO A 177 -8.92 13.58 -2.13
N ASP A 178 -8.78 14.82 -2.63
CA ASP A 178 -7.58 15.28 -3.34
C ASP A 178 -6.32 15.37 -2.45
N TRP A 179 -6.45 15.24 -1.12
CA TRP A 179 -5.32 15.32 -0.19
C TRP A 179 -4.69 13.96 0.13
N VAL A 180 -5.39 12.86 -0.19
CA VAL A 180 -4.96 11.50 0.15
C VAL A 180 -4.84 10.67 -1.12
N ASP A 181 -3.60 10.45 -1.55
CA ASP A 181 -3.28 9.54 -2.66
C ASP A 181 -3.15 8.10 -2.13
N PRO A 182 -3.44 7.06 -2.95
CA PRO A 182 -3.13 5.67 -2.59
C PRO A 182 -1.69 5.43 -2.09
N SER A 183 -0.71 6.22 -2.52
CA SER A 183 0.68 6.15 -2.05
C SER A 183 0.99 7.04 -0.85
N SER A 184 0.03 7.82 -0.34
CA SER A 184 0.26 8.73 0.78
C SER A 184 0.63 7.97 2.06
N THR A 185 1.71 8.41 2.68
CA THR A 185 2.13 7.85 3.98
C THR A 185 1.52 8.62 5.14
N ALA A 186 1.41 7.98 6.32
CA ALA A 186 0.93 8.66 7.52
C ALA A 186 1.80 9.88 7.88
N ARG A 187 3.11 9.81 7.66
CA ARG A 187 4.02 10.95 7.91
C ARG A 187 3.78 12.12 6.95
N GLU A 188 3.51 11.85 5.68
CA GLU A 188 3.18 12.88 4.69
C GLU A 188 1.85 13.55 5.02
N LEU A 189 0.82 12.76 5.35
CA LEU A 189 -0.49 13.27 5.77
C LEU A 189 -0.37 14.11 7.06
N ALA A 190 0.48 13.69 7.99
CA ALA A 190 0.79 14.44 9.21
C ALA A 190 1.58 15.73 8.96
N ALA A 191 2.12 15.97 7.76
CA ALA A 191 2.87 17.17 7.41
C ALA A 191 2.08 18.13 6.50
N LEU A 192 0.83 17.80 6.16
CA LEU A 192 0.03 18.60 5.24
C LEU A 192 -0.24 20.02 5.80
N PRO A 193 0.19 21.08 5.10
CA PRO A 193 -0.03 22.46 5.54
C PRO A 193 -1.52 22.87 5.52
N ALA A 194 -2.32 22.19 4.71
CA ALA A 194 -3.75 22.47 4.56
C ALA A 194 -4.60 21.95 5.74
N LEU A 195 -4.04 21.06 6.57
CA LEU A 195 -4.66 20.60 7.81
C LEU A 195 -4.47 21.64 8.94
N PRO A 196 -5.50 21.89 9.78
CA PRO A 196 -5.38 22.72 10.95
C PRO A 196 -4.25 22.25 11.86
N GLU A 197 -3.56 23.17 12.52
CA GLU A 197 -2.44 22.85 13.40
C GLU A 197 -2.80 21.83 14.48
N GLY A 198 -3.99 21.97 15.07
CA GLY A 198 -4.51 21.03 16.07
C GLY A 198 -4.71 19.63 15.51
N ALA A 199 -5.36 19.51 14.35
CA ALA A 199 -5.56 18.23 13.68
C ALA A 199 -4.24 17.58 13.26
N ARG A 200 -3.29 18.39 12.76
CA ARG A 200 -1.95 17.93 12.37
C ARG A 200 -1.17 17.37 13.56
N THR A 201 -1.17 18.09 14.68
CA THR A 201 -0.52 17.69 15.92
C THR A 201 -1.10 16.38 16.47
N ALA A 202 -2.42 16.31 16.54
CA ALA A 202 -3.15 15.13 17.00
C ALA A 202 -2.88 13.90 16.10
N PHE A 203 -2.99 14.05 14.79
CA PHE A 203 -2.73 12.98 13.83
C PHE A 203 -1.25 12.52 13.86
N SER A 204 -0.32 13.45 14.02
CA SER A 204 1.11 13.14 14.23
C SER A 204 1.34 12.31 15.49
N ALA A 205 0.63 12.60 16.59
CA ALA A 205 0.75 11.83 17.83
C ALA A 205 0.29 10.38 17.68
N ILE A 206 -0.78 10.12 16.92
CA ILE A 206 -1.29 8.77 16.65
C ILE A 206 -0.32 8.02 15.71
N SER A 207 0.05 8.64 14.58
CA SER A 207 0.93 8.01 13.57
C SER A 207 2.30 7.63 14.12
N GLN A 208 2.96 8.50 14.89
CA GLN A 208 4.26 8.19 15.50
C GLN A 208 4.22 6.97 16.42
N ARG A 209 3.11 6.74 17.15
CA ARG A 209 2.95 5.56 18.02
C ARG A 209 2.82 4.28 17.18
N VAL A 210 2.02 4.31 16.12
CA VAL A 210 1.88 3.17 15.19
C VAL A 210 3.20 2.88 14.49
N GLU A 211 3.92 3.91 14.04
CA GLU A 211 5.24 3.73 13.42
C GLU A 211 6.24 3.11 14.39
N ARG A 212 6.24 3.56 15.66
CA ARG A 212 7.10 2.98 16.69
C ARG A 212 6.79 1.50 16.94
N SER A 213 5.52 1.10 16.96
CA SER A 213 5.18 -0.32 17.16
C SER A 213 5.47 -1.18 15.94
N LEU A 214 5.21 -0.67 14.74
CA LEU A 214 5.49 -1.36 13.48
C LEU A 214 6.99 -1.50 13.18
N PHE A 215 7.77 -0.43 13.37
CA PHE A 215 9.16 -0.37 12.90
C PHE A 215 10.20 -0.57 14.02
N ALA A 216 9.89 -0.18 15.26
CA ALA A 216 10.84 -0.33 16.37
C ALA A 216 10.62 -1.61 17.18
N LEU A 217 9.69 -2.48 16.77
CA LEU A 217 9.32 -3.73 17.45
C LEU A 217 9.00 -3.54 18.94
N ARG A 218 8.44 -2.36 19.29
CA ARG A 218 7.99 -2.03 20.65
C ARG A 218 6.47 -2.04 20.70
N SER A 219 5.89 -3.07 21.31
CA SER A 219 4.46 -3.12 21.56
C SER A 219 4.02 -1.91 22.39
N LEU A 220 2.87 -1.35 22.02
CA LEU A 220 2.26 -0.24 22.75
C LEU A 220 1.72 -0.71 24.11
N THR A 221 1.82 0.16 25.10
CA THR A 221 1.25 -0.06 26.44
C THR A 221 -0.16 0.54 26.53
N SER A 222 -0.83 0.34 27.68
CA SER A 222 -2.10 1.02 27.96
C SER A 222 -1.96 2.54 27.98
N GLU A 223 -0.84 3.06 28.48
CA GLU A 223 -0.56 4.52 28.49
C GLU A 223 -0.40 5.07 27.07
N ASP A 224 0.26 4.31 26.20
CA ASP A 224 0.38 4.68 24.80
C ASP A 224 -0.97 4.71 24.08
N TRP A 225 -1.84 3.74 24.41
CA TRP A 225 -3.21 3.68 23.92
C TRP A 225 -4.04 4.88 24.41
N ASP A 226 -4.01 5.18 25.71
CA ASP A 226 -4.77 6.31 26.28
C ASP A 226 -4.35 7.63 25.64
N ALA A 227 -3.05 7.81 25.41
CA ALA A 227 -2.53 8.99 24.72
C ALA A 227 -2.94 9.04 23.24
N ALA A 228 -2.98 7.90 22.55
CA ALA A 228 -3.48 7.85 21.17
C ALA A 228 -4.99 8.13 21.08
N ARG A 229 -5.76 7.63 22.05
CA ARG A 229 -7.19 7.89 22.16
C ARG A 229 -7.49 9.37 22.43
N ALA A 230 -6.74 9.99 23.33
CA ALA A 230 -6.85 11.42 23.61
C ALA A 230 -6.53 12.25 22.36
N ALA A 231 -5.44 11.92 21.67
CA ALA A 231 -5.09 12.58 20.42
C ALA A 231 -6.19 12.41 19.36
N TYR A 232 -6.82 11.24 19.27
CA TYR A 232 -7.94 11.05 18.35
C TYR A 232 -9.15 11.93 18.69
N ALA A 233 -9.46 12.14 19.98
CA ALA A 233 -10.51 13.07 20.39
C ALA A 233 -10.19 14.52 19.97
N ASP A 234 -8.94 14.95 20.15
CA ASP A 234 -8.48 16.28 19.73
C ASP A 234 -8.54 16.44 18.20
N PHE A 235 -8.20 15.39 17.44
CA PHE A 235 -8.31 15.36 15.99
C PHE A 235 -9.75 15.60 15.53
N VAL A 236 -10.71 14.85 16.09
CA VAL A 236 -12.14 15.00 15.76
C VAL A 236 -12.67 16.38 16.14
N GLN A 237 -12.23 16.94 17.27
CA GLN A 237 -12.64 18.29 17.67
C GLN A 237 -12.11 19.36 16.70
N ALA A 238 -10.87 19.23 16.24
CA ALA A 238 -10.27 20.13 15.27
C ALA A 238 -10.94 20.03 13.88
N GLU A 239 -11.35 18.83 13.47
CA GLU A 239 -12.11 18.59 12.24
C GLU A 239 -13.50 19.28 12.27
N ILE A 240 -14.26 19.10 13.36
CA ILE A 240 -15.58 19.73 13.53
C ILE A 240 -15.48 21.26 13.48
N ALA A 241 -14.45 21.84 14.10
CA ALA A 241 -14.22 23.28 14.07
C ALA A 241 -14.00 23.79 12.63
N GLN A 242 -13.37 23.00 11.77
CA GLN A 242 -13.18 23.31 10.35
C GLN A 242 -14.46 23.26 9.54
N VAL A 243 -15.34 22.28 9.80
CA VAL A 243 -16.62 22.14 9.09
C VAL A 243 -17.60 23.26 9.46
N SER A 244 -17.48 23.83 10.66
CA SER A 244 -18.36 24.91 11.15
C SER A 244 -17.96 26.32 10.73
N ALA A 245 -16.79 26.50 10.10
CA ALA A 245 -16.23 27.79 9.69
C ALA A 245 -16.40 28.01 8.18
#